data_AF-A0A836ZQW5-F1
#
_entry.id   AF-A0A836ZQW5-F1
#
_cell.length_a   1.000
_cell.length_b   1.000
_cell.length_c   1.000
_cell.angle_alpha   90.00
_cell.angle_beta   90.00
_cell.angle_gamma   90.00
#
_symmetry.space_group_name_H-M   'P 1'
#
loop_
_entity.id
_entity.type
_entity.pdbx_description
1 polymer ?
#
loop_
_entity_poly.entity_id
_entity_poly.type
_entity_poly.pdbx_seq_one_letter_code
_entity_poly.pdbx_strand_id
1 'polypeptide(L)'
;MHVERTRHVDCSTPDASGAYDYYYAYDLYRFVDGACCLFARSYTDTPNEAHFLSIAVGDKSRLLKDADLLDPLCVFAQAHLRREGKQQVCWLSGRGNGYEAVPASSVLAE
;
A
#
# COMPACT_ATOMS: atom_id res chain seq x y z
N MET A 1 -7.32 -13.54 -7.86
CA MET A 1 -6.63 -12.31 -7.44
C MET A 1 -5.72 -11.79 -8.54
N HIS A 2 -5.72 -10.49 -8.79
CA HIS A 2 -4.76 -9.82 -9.68
C HIS A 2 -4.29 -8.50 -9.05
N VAL A 3 -3.25 -7.91 -9.62
CA VAL A 3 -2.64 -6.66 -9.15
C VAL A 3 -2.48 -5.70 -10.30
N GLU A 4 -2.84 -4.44 -10.06
CA GLU A 4 -2.57 -3.30 -10.93
C GLU A 4 -1.56 -2.39 -10.23
N ARG A 5 -0.60 -1.86 -10.98
CA ARG A 5 0.36 -0.87 -10.50
C ARG A 5 0.36 0.35 -11.40
N THR A 6 0.17 1.52 -10.82
CA THR A 6 0.22 2.80 -11.54
C THR A 6 1.24 3.73 -10.89
N ARG A 7 2.06 4.40 -11.71
CA ARG A 7 3.03 5.40 -11.25
C ARG A 7 2.33 6.76 -11.16
N HIS A 8 2.52 7.45 -10.03
CA HIS A 8 1.98 8.78 -9.76
C HIS A 8 3.11 9.72 -9.37
N VAL A 9 2.92 11.00 -9.70
CA VAL A 9 3.73 12.13 -9.22
C VAL A 9 2.76 13.17 -8.70
N ASP A 10 2.88 13.51 -7.42
CA ASP A 10 2.14 14.58 -6.77
C ASP A 10 3.14 15.64 -6.34
N CYS A 11 3.06 16.80 -6.97
CA CYS A 11 4.00 17.89 -6.75
C CYS A 11 3.30 19.25 -6.82
N SER A 12 3.86 20.22 -6.11
CA SER A 12 3.44 21.63 -6.21
C SER A 12 3.65 22.19 -7.63
N THR A 13 3.19 23.42 -7.87
CA THR A 13 3.67 24.16 -9.06
C THR A 13 5.12 24.59 -8.80
N PRO A 14 6.03 24.50 -9.78
CA PRO A 14 7.38 25.01 -9.59
C PRO A 14 7.37 26.54 -9.46
N ASP A 15 8.24 27.06 -8.61
CA ASP A 15 8.44 28.49 -8.42
C ASP A 15 9.19 29.13 -9.61
N ALA A 16 9.49 30.43 -9.50
CA ALA A 16 10.20 31.17 -10.56
C ALA A 16 11.62 30.64 -10.84
N SER A 17 12.21 29.86 -9.93
CA SER A 17 13.51 29.19 -10.10
C SER A 17 13.40 27.77 -10.66
N GLY A 18 12.17 27.24 -10.81
CA GLY A 18 11.90 25.86 -11.21
C GLY A 18 11.87 24.87 -10.03
N ALA A 19 11.95 25.35 -8.79
CA ALA A 19 11.93 24.51 -7.60
C ALA A 19 10.50 24.18 -7.17
N TYR A 20 10.29 22.95 -6.69
CA TYR A 20 9.01 22.49 -6.15
C TYR A 20 9.02 22.58 -4.62
N ASP A 21 7.94 23.11 -4.02
CA ASP A 21 7.73 23.08 -2.56
C ASP A 21 7.59 21.65 -2.03
N TYR A 22 6.97 20.77 -2.83
CA TYR A 22 6.92 19.34 -2.58
C TYR A 22 6.93 18.56 -3.90
N TYR A 23 7.53 17.37 -3.86
CA TYR A 23 7.58 16.44 -4.98
C TYR A 23 7.55 15.00 -4.45
N TYR A 24 6.46 14.29 -4.68
CA TYR A 24 6.29 12.90 -4.28
C TYR A 24 6.06 12.03 -5.50
N ALA A 25 6.94 11.07 -5.75
CA ALA A 25 6.71 10.03 -6.73
C ALA A 25 6.46 8.70 -6.02
N TYR A 26 5.41 7.99 -6.45
CA TYR A 26 5.01 6.74 -5.82
C TYR A 26 4.31 5.80 -6.79
N ASP A 27 4.34 4.51 -6.48
CA ASP A 27 3.51 3.51 -7.11
C ASP A 27 2.26 3.30 -6.24
N LEU A 28 1.08 3.34 -6.85
CA LEU A 28 -0.17 2.91 -6.24
C LEU A 28 -0.51 1.51 -6.76
N TYR A 29 -0.64 0.58 -5.84
CA TYR A 29 -1.05 -0.79 -6.09
C TYR A 29 -2.52 -0.96 -5.77
N ARG A 30 -3.23 -1.64 -6.66
CA ARG A 30 -4.61 -2.11 -6.44
C ARG A 30 -4.63 -3.62 -6.57
N PHE A 31 -4.87 -4.30 -5.46
CA PHE A 31 -5.06 -5.74 -5.43
C PHE A 31 -6.56 -6.04 -5.45
N VAL A 32 -7.00 -6.95 -6.31
CA VAL A 32 -8.43 -7.21 -6.52
C VAL A 32 -8.76 -8.68 -6.36
N ASP A 33 -9.82 -8.96 -5.60
CA ASP A 33 -10.48 -10.26 -5.52
C ASP A 33 -12.01 -10.10 -5.54
N GLY A 34 -12.64 -10.45 -6.66
CA GLY A 34 -14.07 -10.19 -6.86
C GLY A 34 -14.41 -8.71 -6.65
N ALA A 35 -15.29 -8.42 -5.68
CA ALA A 35 -15.71 -7.06 -5.32
C ALA A 35 -14.79 -6.38 -4.29
N CYS A 36 -13.78 -7.09 -3.76
CA CYS A 36 -12.84 -6.57 -2.78
C CYS A 36 -11.63 -5.96 -3.48
N CYS A 37 -11.23 -4.76 -3.06
CA CYS A 37 -10.05 -4.06 -3.54
C CYS A 37 -9.20 -3.58 -2.36
N LEU A 38 -7.93 -3.98 -2.31
CA LEU A 38 -6.96 -3.50 -1.34
C LEU A 38 -5.99 -2.54 -2.02
N PHE A 39 -5.76 -1.37 -1.41
CA PHE A 39 -4.89 -0.34 -1.95
C PHE A 39 -3.61 -0.23 -1.13
N ALA A 40 -2.47 -0.21 -1.83
CA ALA A 40 -1.16 0.03 -1.21
C ALA A 40 -0.38 1.13 -1.94
N ARG A 41 0.51 1.82 -1.25
CA ARG A 41 1.40 2.82 -1.82
C ARG A 41 2.86 2.55 -1.46
N SER A 42 3.76 2.75 -2.42
CA SER A 42 5.21 2.67 -2.23
C SER A 42 5.87 3.88 -2.88
N TYR A 43 6.62 4.66 -2.11
CA TYR A 43 7.31 5.83 -2.65
C TYR A 43 8.59 5.42 -3.39
N THR A 44 9.02 6.23 -4.36
CA THR A 44 10.23 5.95 -5.15
C THR A 44 11.52 6.15 -4.37
N ASP A 45 11.50 7.05 -3.39
CA ASP A 45 12.64 7.40 -2.54
C ASP A 45 12.82 6.42 -1.38
N THR A 46 11.76 5.74 -0.93
CA THR A 46 11.81 4.58 -0.02
C THR A 46 11.34 3.30 -0.72
N PRO A 47 12.09 2.79 -1.73
CA PRO A 47 11.62 1.71 -2.58
C PRO A 47 11.52 0.36 -1.87
N ASN A 48 12.04 0.21 -0.65
CA ASN A 48 11.91 -0.98 0.20
C ASN A 48 10.64 -0.97 1.06
N GLU A 49 9.86 0.12 1.05
CA GLU A 49 8.67 0.32 1.87
C GLU A 49 7.38 0.26 1.05
N ALA A 50 6.32 -0.29 1.65
CA ALA A 50 4.97 -0.20 1.12
C ALA A 50 3.94 -0.10 2.26
N HIS A 51 2.86 0.63 2.01
CA HIS A 51 1.84 0.92 3.02
C HIS A 51 0.47 0.56 2.48
N PHE A 52 -0.25 -0.36 3.14
CA PHE A 52 -1.67 -0.56 2.90
C PHE A 52 -2.46 0.64 3.41
N LEU A 53 -3.33 1.19 2.58
CA LEU A 53 -4.02 2.45 2.84
C LEU A 53 -5.50 2.23 3.20
N SER A 54 -6.18 1.40 2.43
CA SER A 54 -7.61 1.15 2.59
C SER A 54 -8.01 -0.15 1.91
N ILE A 55 -9.15 -0.68 2.32
CA ILE A 55 -9.84 -1.77 1.66
C ILE A 55 -11.24 -1.30 1.26
N ALA A 56 -11.65 -1.64 0.04
CA ALA A 56 -12.98 -1.38 -0.48
C ALA A 56 -13.72 -2.68 -0.76
N VAL A 57 -15.00 -2.72 -0.44
CA VAL A 57 -15.92 -3.82 -0.77
C VAL A 57 -17.11 -3.22 -1.50
N GLY A 58 -17.22 -3.48 -2.80
CA GLY A 58 -18.09 -2.70 -3.68
C GLY A 58 -17.67 -1.22 -3.68
N ASP A 59 -18.62 -0.30 -3.54
CA ASP A 59 -18.37 1.15 -3.59
C ASP A 59 -17.92 1.76 -2.26
N LYS A 60 -17.82 0.95 -1.19
CA LYS A 60 -17.49 1.45 0.15
C LYS A 60 -16.03 1.21 0.47
N SER A 61 -15.26 2.29 0.58
CA SER A 61 -13.89 2.26 1.07
C SER A 61 -13.82 2.56 2.57
N ARG A 62 -12.91 1.88 3.27
CA ARG A 62 -12.62 2.11 4.70
C ARG A 62 -11.16 1.78 5.01
N LEU A 63 -10.69 2.25 6.17
CA LEU A 63 -9.44 1.74 6.73
C LEU A 63 -9.54 0.23 6.98
N LEU A 64 -8.38 -0.42 6.93
CA LEU A 64 -8.25 -1.81 7.32
C LEU A 64 -8.54 -1.95 8.82
N LYS A 65 -8.84 -3.17 9.24
CA LYS A 65 -8.93 -3.63 10.62
C LYS A 65 -8.03 -4.85 10.74
N ASP A 66 -7.71 -5.24 11.97
CA ASP A 66 -6.81 -6.38 12.21
C ASP A 66 -7.29 -7.68 11.54
N ALA A 67 -8.61 -7.90 11.46
CA ALA A 67 -9.19 -9.04 10.76
C ALA A 67 -8.93 -9.04 9.24
N ASP A 68 -8.82 -7.86 8.61
CA ASP A 68 -8.54 -7.77 7.17
C ASP A 68 -7.10 -8.17 6.84
N LEU A 69 -6.18 -8.09 7.81
CA LEU A 69 -4.79 -8.52 7.61
C LEU A 69 -4.67 -10.03 7.39
N LEU A 70 -5.66 -10.78 7.88
CA LEU A 70 -5.78 -12.23 7.70
C LEU A 70 -6.57 -12.59 6.44
N ASP A 71 -7.15 -11.61 5.75
CA ASP A 71 -7.90 -11.85 4.52
C ASP A 71 -6.96 -12.39 3.42
N PRO A 72 -7.37 -13.39 2.63
CA PRO A 72 -6.57 -13.94 1.55
C PRO A 72 -6.03 -12.89 0.58
N LEU A 73 -6.78 -11.81 0.31
CA LEU A 73 -6.34 -10.71 -0.54
C LEU A 73 -5.19 -9.93 0.10
N CYS A 74 -5.23 -9.72 1.42
CA CYS A 74 -4.15 -9.03 2.14
C CYS A 74 -2.89 -9.90 2.23
N VAL A 75 -3.04 -11.20 2.48
CA VAL A 75 -1.92 -12.16 2.47
C VAL A 75 -1.27 -12.22 1.09
N PHE A 76 -2.08 -12.29 0.03
CA PHE A 76 -1.60 -12.24 -1.36
C PHE A 76 -0.85 -10.94 -1.66
N ALA A 77 -1.41 -9.80 -1.28
CA ALA A 77 -0.79 -8.50 -1.50
C ALA A 77 0.55 -8.37 -0.76
N GLN A 78 0.62 -8.84 0.49
CA GLN A 78 1.84 -8.83 1.29
C GLN A 78 2.93 -9.70 0.65
N ALA A 79 2.57 -10.90 0.16
CA ALA A 79 3.50 -11.77 -0.55
C ALA A 79 3.98 -11.16 -1.87
N HIS A 80 3.09 -10.52 -2.64
CA HIS A 80 3.43 -9.82 -3.87
C HIS A 80 4.42 -8.68 -3.63
N LEU A 81 4.11 -7.80 -2.67
CA LEU A 81 4.98 -6.66 -2.33
C LEU A 81 6.36 -7.15 -1.85
N ARG A 82 6.43 -8.21 -1.03
CA ARG A 82 7.71 -8.80 -0.62
C ARG A 82 8.50 -9.34 -1.80
N ARG A 83 7.86 -9.98 -2.78
CA ARG A 83 8.51 -10.46 -4.01
C ARG A 83 9.07 -9.31 -4.85
N GLU A 84 8.43 -8.14 -4.81
CA GLU A 84 8.93 -6.91 -5.43
C GLU A 84 10.01 -6.18 -4.59
N GLY A 85 10.46 -6.78 -3.49
CA GLY A 85 11.53 -6.24 -2.65
C GLY A 85 11.05 -5.28 -1.56
N LYS A 86 9.73 -5.18 -1.30
CA LYS A 86 9.19 -4.39 -0.20
C LYS A 86 9.36 -5.16 1.12
N GLN A 87 10.45 -4.87 1.83
CA GLN A 87 10.81 -5.53 3.09
C GLN A 87 10.00 -4.98 4.27
N GLN A 88 9.66 -3.69 4.21
CA GLN A 88 8.90 -3.00 5.24
C GLN A 88 7.48 -2.78 4.73
N VAL A 89 6.55 -3.63 5.18
CA VAL A 89 5.13 -3.50 4.83
C VAL A 89 4.37 -3.06 6.07
N CYS A 90 3.78 -1.87 6.00
CA CYS A 90 2.97 -1.28 7.06
C CYS A 90 1.52 -1.10 6.57
N TRP A 91 0.61 -0.77 7.48
CA TRP A 91 -0.78 -0.47 7.15
C TRP A 91 -1.28 0.73 7.95
N LEU A 92 -2.14 1.53 7.33
CA LEU A 92 -2.80 2.67 7.94
C LEU A 92 -3.93 2.17 8.86
N SER A 93 -3.58 1.90 10.12
CA SER A 93 -4.53 1.41 11.11
C SER A 93 -5.38 2.52 11.74
N GLY A 94 -4.94 3.78 11.60
CA GLY A 94 -5.58 4.93 12.23
C GLY A 94 -5.36 5.01 13.75
N ARG A 95 -4.52 4.13 14.31
CA ARG A 95 -4.13 4.11 15.73
C ARG A 95 -2.75 4.74 15.92
N GLY A 96 -2.48 5.29 17.09
CA GLY A 96 -1.16 5.86 17.41
C GLY A 96 -0.74 6.95 16.40
N ASN A 97 0.42 6.77 15.76
CA ASN A 97 0.90 7.65 14.68
C ASN A 97 0.21 7.42 13.32
N GLY A 98 -0.78 6.52 13.27
CA GLY A 98 -1.55 6.15 12.11
C GLY A 98 -1.14 4.84 11.45
N TYR A 99 0.14 4.42 11.57
CA TYR A 99 0.67 3.25 10.86
C TYR A 99 1.22 2.19 11.80
N GLU A 100 0.97 0.93 11.46
CA GLU A 100 1.55 -0.22 12.15
C GLU A 100 2.17 -1.19 11.16
N ALA A 101 3.15 -1.97 11.61
CA ALA A 101 3.73 -3.02 10.78
C ALA A 101 2.67 -4.10 10.49
N VAL A 102 2.64 -4.60 9.25
CA VAL A 102 1.83 -5.79 8.95
C VAL A 102 2.52 -6.99 9.59
N PRO A 103 1.83 -7.79 10.40
CA PRO A 103 2.40 -8.99 10.99
C PRO A 103 3.05 -9.87 9.93
N ALA A 104 4.18 -10.49 10.25
CA ALA A 104 4.73 -11.53 9.40
C ALA A 104 3.68 -12.62 9.26
N SER A 105 3.25 -12.90 8.04
CA SER A 105 2.32 -13.98 7.75
C SER A 105 3.04 -15.27 8.12
N SER A 106 2.52 -16.00 9.11
CA SER A 106 2.98 -17.33 9.50
C SER A 106 2.57 -18.36 8.44
N VAL A 107 3.01 -18.18 7.19
CA VAL A 107 3.03 -19.29 6.23
C VAL A 107 4.32 -20.05 6.52
N LEU A 108 4.16 -21.15 7.26
CA LEU A 108 5.10 -22.27 7.23
C LEU A 108 5.40 -22.57 5.77
N ALA A 109 6.67 -22.49 5.39
CA ALA A 109 7.15 -23.08 4.16
C ALA A 109 6.85 -24.58 4.23
N GLU A 110 5.98 -25.06 3.35
CA GLU A 110 5.95 -26.47 2.95
C GLU A 110 7.06 -26.74 1.92
#